data_AF-A0A8H6LEH8-F1
#
_entry.id   AF-A0A8H6LEH8-F1
#
_cell.length_a   1.000
_cell.length_b   1.000
_cell.length_c   1.000
_cell.angle_alpha   90.00
_cell.angle_beta   90.00
_cell.angle_gamma   90.00
#
_symmetry.space_group_name_H-M   'P 1'
#
loop_
_entity.id
_entity.type
_entity.pdbx_description
1 polymer ?
#
loop_
_entity_poly.entity_id
_entity_poly.type
_entity_poly.pdbx_seq_one_letter_code
_entity_poly.pdbx_strand_id
1 'polypeptide(L)'
;MWKLVLFAETEEAHEEAWANLCKEFDDQRAILRYLHGTYMPVRAQWARCFIRKYRNFGVRVTSGTEASNNNNIKSYLLNGMRNLYRLFEAMQDMIKDQERDFNDACAADEVLTAREYMGSSSEYLGELRTALSSKGLGLITKQYRLAKKAMPTGKNPFPDPLGDCGEECSVSTELGIPCGRSIRGGDYESHPLKIHTDESSTLGS
;
A
#
# COMPACT_ATOMS: atom_id res chain seq x y z
N MET A 1 2.35 19.60 2.39
CA MET A 1 2.68 19.46 3.81
C MET A 1 1.80 18.46 4.56
N TRP A 2 0.46 18.48 4.43
CA TRP A 2 -0.40 17.45 5.07
C TRP A 2 -0.03 16.00 4.70
N LYS A 3 0.38 15.77 3.46
CA LYS A 3 0.92 14.46 3.02
C LYS A 3 2.12 13.99 3.85
N LEU A 4 2.95 14.89 4.36
CA LEU A 4 4.11 14.54 5.20
C LEU A 4 3.64 14.03 6.56
N VAL A 5 2.63 14.67 7.15
CA VAL A 5 1.98 14.22 8.39
C VAL A 5 1.34 12.84 8.21
N LEU A 6 0.62 12.64 7.09
CA LEU A 6 -0.04 11.37 6.79
C LEU A 6 0.94 10.21 6.57
N PHE A 7 2.05 10.47 5.88
CA PHE A 7 2.96 9.43 5.40
C PHE A 7 4.27 9.32 6.17
N ALA A 8 4.38 10.00 7.32
CA ALA A 8 5.49 9.84 8.23
C ALA A 8 5.69 8.37 8.61
N GLU A 9 6.94 7.90 8.51
CA GLU A 9 7.28 6.51 8.81
C GLU A 9 7.37 6.27 10.32
N THR A 10 7.83 7.27 11.08
CA THR A 10 7.97 7.19 12.54
C THR A 10 7.00 8.13 13.26
N GLU A 11 6.77 7.88 14.55
CA GLU A 11 5.92 8.75 15.38
C GLU A 11 6.59 10.12 15.58
N GLU A 12 7.92 10.15 15.72
CA GLU A 12 8.70 11.38 15.85
C GLU A 12 8.60 12.24 14.59
N ALA A 13 8.74 11.62 13.41
CA ALA A 13 8.60 12.31 12.13
C ALA A 13 7.17 12.82 11.91
N HIS A 14 6.16 12.13 12.46
CA HIS A 14 4.77 12.56 12.41
C HIS A 14 4.55 13.82 13.24
N GLU A 15 5.05 13.84 14.48
CA GLU A 15 4.95 15.00 15.37
C GLU A 15 5.74 16.20 14.84
N GLU A 16 6.94 15.97 14.29
CA GLU A 16 7.73 17.02 13.65
C GLU A 16 7.01 17.59 12.41
N ALA A 17 6.49 16.73 11.55
CA ALA A 17 5.72 17.16 10.38
C ALA A 17 4.46 17.94 10.78
N TRP A 18 3.80 17.56 11.87
CA TRP A 18 2.65 18.29 12.39
C TRP A 18 3.03 19.65 12.94
N ALA A 19 4.09 19.75 13.74
CA ALA A 19 4.59 21.01 14.27
C ALA A 19 4.98 21.98 13.15
N ASN A 20 5.64 21.48 12.10
CA ASN A 20 5.97 22.26 10.91
C ASN A 20 4.72 22.73 10.16
N LEU A 21 3.70 21.87 10.04
CA LEU A 21 2.43 22.23 9.42
C LEU A 21 1.68 23.32 10.20
N CYS A 22 1.67 23.24 11.52
CA CYS A 22 1.09 24.27 12.37
C CYS A 22 1.83 25.60 12.26
N LYS A 23 3.17 25.57 12.13
CA LYS A 23 4.00 26.77 12.01
C LYS A 23 3.80 27.49 10.68
N GLU A 24 3.71 26.73 9.59
CA GLU A 24 3.56 27.31 8.25
C GLU A 24 2.12 27.80 7.96
N PHE A 25 1.10 27.21 8.59
CA PHE A 25 -0.30 27.63 8.48
C PHE A 25 -0.86 28.33 9.74
N ASP A 26 -0.03 29.03 10.51
CA ASP A 26 -0.49 29.74 11.73
C ASP A 26 -1.53 30.84 11.41
N ASP A 27 -1.60 31.30 10.16
CA ASP A 27 -2.64 32.19 9.66
C ASP A 27 -4.04 31.54 9.63
N GLN A 28 -4.12 30.20 9.54
CA GLN A 28 -5.36 29.43 9.40
C GLN A 28 -5.76 28.71 10.69
N ARG A 29 -5.73 29.41 11.83
CA ARG A 29 -5.99 28.84 13.16
C ARG A 29 -7.32 28.11 13.31
N ALA A 30 -8.35 28.53 12.58
CA ALA A 30 -9.66 27.86 12.60
C ALA A 30 -9.58 26.43 12.04
N ILE A 31 -8.85 26.24 10.94
CA ILE A 31 -8.65 24.94 10.30
C ILE A 31 -7.73 24.08 11.16
N LEU A 32 -6.64 24.65 11.68
CA LEU A 32 -5.73 23.94 12.58
C LEU A 32 -6.45 23.45 13.85
N ARG A 33 -7.33 24.27 14.44
CA ARG A 33 -8.13 23.87 15.60
C ARG A 33 -9.08 22.72 15.27
N TYR A 34 -9.70 22.74 14.09
CA TYR A 34 -10.54 21.64 13.62
C TYR A 34 -9.75 20.35 13.41
N LEU A 35 -8.59 20.42 12.74
CA LEU A 35 -7.73 19.25 12.52
C LEU A 35 -7.23 18.66 13.86
N HIS A 36 -6.81 19.52 14.78
CA HIS A 36 -6.35 19.11 16.11
C HIS A 36 -7.49 18.53 16.97
N GLY A 37 -8.70 19.09 16.90
CA GLY A 37 -9.83 18.61 17.69
C GLY A 37 -10.47 17.33 17.14
N THR A 38 -10.51 17.19 15.82
CA THR A 38 -11.28 16.12 15.16
C THR A 38 -10.38 14.96 14.72
N TYR A 39 -9.25 15.23 14.07
CA TYR A 39 -8.44 14.19 13.43
C TYR A 39 -7.28 13.70 14.30
N MET A 40 -6.66 14.58 15.09
CA MET A 40 -5.52 14.19 15.92
C MET A 40 -5.82 13.21 17.06
N PRO A 41 -7.00 13.23 17.71
CA PRO A 41 -7.36 12.21 18.70
C PRO A 41 -7.45 10.81 18.08
N VAL A 42 -7.79 10.71 16.79
CA VAL A 42 -7.93 9.46 16.04
C VAL A 42 -6.74 9.19 15.12
N ARG A 43 -5.57 9.80 15.36
CA ARG A 43 -4.37 9.66 14.50
C ARG A 43 -3.94 8.22 14.25
N ALA A 44 -4.17 7.33 15.22
CA ALA A 44 -3.88 5.90 15.09
C ALA A 44 -4.68 5.20 13.97
N GLN A 45 -5.81 5.77 13.54
CA GLN A 45 -6.67 5.19 12.50
C GLN A 45 -6.23 5.54 11.07
N TRP A 46 -5.41 6.58 10.89
CA TRP A 46 -5.12 7.10 9.55
C TRP A 46 -3.64 7.39 9.29
N ALA A 47 -2.83 7.70 10.31
CA ALA A 47 -1.43 8.02 10.10
C ALA A 47 -0.59 6.75 9.87
N ARG A 48 0.29 6.80 8.87
CA ARG A 48 1.08 5.65 8.39
C ARG A 48 1.86 4.96 9.50
N CYS A 49 2.54 5.73 10.36
CA CYS A 49 3.34 5.22 11.46
C CYS A 49 2.56 4.27 12.39
N PHE A 50 1.25 4.49 12.57
CA PHE A 50 0.38 3.64 13.39
C PHE A 50 -0.28 2.53 12.56
N ILE A 51 -0.87 2.85 11.40
CA ILE A 51 -1.65 1.87 10.62
C ILE A 51 -0.78 0.77 10.00
N ARG A 52 0.52 1.01 9.80
CA ARG A 52 1.46 0.02 9.24
C ARG A 52 1.60 -1.23 10.11
N LYS A 53 1.25 -1.14 11.41
CA LYS A 53 1.24 -2.30 12.33
C LYS A 53 0.12 -3.29 12.01
N TYR A 54 -0.85 -2.91 11.19
CA TYR A 54 -1.97 -3.75 10.79
C TYR A 54 -1.87 -4.18 9.33
N ARG A 55 -2.47 -5.34 9.03
CA ARG A 55 -2.57 -5.86 7.67
C ARG A 55 -3.52 -4.99 6.84
N ASN A 56 -2.96 -4.11 6.03
CA ASN A 56 -3.73 -3.18 5.19
C ASN A 56 -3.41 -3.32 3.70
N PHE A 57 -2.48 -4.19 3.30
CA PHE A 57 -2.09 -4.44 1.90
C PHE A 57 -1.69 -3.18 1.12
N GLY A 58 -1.29 -2.11 1.82
CA GLY A 58 -1.01 -0.80 1.23
C GLY A 58 -2.27 -0.07 0.74
N VAL A 59 -3.47 -0.55 1.09
CA VAL A 59 -4.74 0.12 0.84
C VAL A 59 -4.79 1.39 1.70
N ARG A 60 -5.04 2.51 1.04
CA ARG A 60 -5.16 3.83 1.66
C ARG A 60 -6.60 4.30 1.48
N VAL A 61 -7.22 4.78 2.54
CA VAL A 61 -8.67 5.09 2.58
C VAL A 61 -9.06 6.33 1.75
N THR A 62 -8.13 7.07 1.16
CA THR A 62 -8.43 8.41 0.62
C THR A 62 -8.46 8.54 -0.91
N SER A 63 -8.89 7.54 -1.67
CA SER A 63 -9.18 7.79 -3.11
C SER A 63 -10.23 6.92 -3.76
N GLY A 64 -10.34 5.62 -3.42
CA GLY A 64 -11.33 4.75 -4.05
C GLY A 64 -12.77 5.16 -3.67
N THR A 65 -13.02 5.27 -2.37
CA THR A 65 -14.36 5.59 -1.86
C THR A 65 -14.77 7.03 -2.16
N GLU A 66 -13.88 8.01 -2.00
CA GLU A 66 -14.20 9.41 -2.32
C GLU A 66 -14.24 9.70 -3.82
N ALA A 67 -13.32 9.20 -4.65
CA ALA A 67 -13.36 9.52 -6.08
C ALA A 67 -14.57 8.87 -6.77
N SER A 68 -14.87 7.61 -6.45
CA SER A 68 -16.02 6.91 -7.02
C SER A 68 -17.34 7.42 -6.45
N ASN A 69 -17.48 7.54 -5.13
CA ASN A 69 -18.76 7.97 -4.55
C ASN A 69 -19.02 9.47 -4.75
N ASN A 70 -17.97 10.30 -4.87
CA ASN A 70 -18.16 11.74 -4.96
C ASN A 70 -18.23 12.21 -6.41
N ASN A 71 -17.31 11.84 -7.32
CA ASN A 71 -17.39 12.36 -8.69
C ASN A 71 -18.47 11.67 -9.53
N ASN A 72 -18.58 10.35 -9.47
CA ASN A 72 -19.53 9.64 -10.33
C ASN A 72 -20.96 9.86 -9.82
N ILE A 73 -21.25 9.68 -8.54
CA ILE A 73 -22.60 9.96 -8.01
C ILE A 73 -22.95 11.45 -8.17
N LYS A 74 -22.00 12.38 -7.96
CA LYS A 74 -22.29 13.81 -8.22
C LYS A 74 -22.57 14.08 -9.69
N SER A 75 -21.88 13.47 -10.65
CA SER A 75 -22.17 13.68 -12.08
C SER A 75 -23.60 13.24 -12.42
N TYR A 76 -24.10 12.15 -11.79
CA TYR A 76 -25.49 11.73 -11.92
C TYR A 76 -26.49 12.65 -11.19
N LEU A 77 -26.12 13.21 -10.03
CA LEU A 77 -26.96 14.13 -9.25
C LEU A 77 -27.03 15.56 -9.81
N LEU A 78 -25.99 16.00 -10.54
CA LEU A 78 -25.91 17.32 -11.16
C LEU A 78 -26.82 17.44 -12.39
N ASN A 79 -27.20 16.31 -12.99
CA ASN A 79 -28.24 16.29 -14.02
C ASN A 79 -29.60 16.39 -13.31
N GLY A 80 -30.35 17.46 -13.57
CA GLY A 80 -31.44 17.99 -12.73
C GLY A 80 -32.71 17.14 -12.53
N MET A 81 -32.63 15.80 -12.57
CA MET A 81 -33.72 14.88 -12.25
C MET A 81 -33.49 14.26 -10.87
N ARG A 82 -33.87 14.99 -9.83
CA ARG A 82 -33.79 14.57 -8.42
C ARG A 82 -34.84 13.50 -8.09
N ASN A 83 -34.70 12.29 -8.63
CA ASN A 83 -35.54 11.15 -8.30
C ASN A 83 -34.70 10.03 -7.66
N LEU A 84 -35.12 9.55 -6.49
CA LEU A 84 -34.45 8.47 -5.74
C LEU A 84 -34.27 7.20 -6.60
N TYR A 85 -35.23 6.89 -7.47
CA TYR A 85 -35.15 5.75 -8.36
C TYR A 85 -33.99 5.89 -9.38
N ARG A 86 -33.78 7.11 -9.93
CA ARG A 86 -32.67 7.39 -10.85
C ARG A 86 -31.31 7.34 -10.16
N LEU A 87 -31.25 7.72 -8.88
CA LEU A 87 -30.05 7.57 -8.08
C LEU A 87 -29.69 6.09 -7.89
N PHE A 88 -30.69 5.24 -7.64
CA PHE A 88 -30.47 3.80 -7.51
C PHE A 88 -29.99 3.16 -8.82
N GLU A 89 -30.59 3.53 -9.96
CA GLU A 89 -30.11 3.10 -11.30
C GLU A 89 -28.66 3.53 -11.51
N ALA A 90 -28.32 4.79 -11.22
CA ALA A 90 -26.96 5.30 -11.36
C ALA A 90 -25.95 4.59 -10.45
N MET A 91 -26.33 4.22 -9.23
CA MET A 91 -25.47 3.45 -8.34
C MET A 91 -25.23 2.04 -8.88
N GLN A 92 -26.24 1.39 -9.46
CA GLN A 92 -26.06 0.08 -10.10
C GLN A 92 -25.13 0.16 -11.31
N ASP A 93 -25.32 1.17 -12.16
CA ASP A 93 -24.49 1.36 -13.34
C ASP A 93 -23.04 1.68 -12.95
N MET A 94 -22.83 2.51 -11.91
CA MET A 94 -21.51 2.76 -11.34
C MET A 94 -20.83 1.47 -10.84
N ILE A 95 -21.56 0.59 -10.15
CA ILE A 95 -21.02 -0.69 -9.66
C ILE A 95 -20.61 -1.57 -10.85
N LYS A 96 -21.44 -1.67 -11.89
CA LYS A 96 -21.13 -2.44 -13.10
C LYS A 96 -19.91 -1.88 -13.85
N ASP A 97 -19.82 -0.56 -13.96
CA ASP A 97 -18.68 0.10 -14.59
C ASP A 97 -17.40 -0.15 -13.78
N GLN A 98 -17.46 -0.08 -12.45
CA GLN A 98 -16.33 -0.44 -11.59
C GLN A 98 -15.90 -1.90 -11.73
N GLU A 99 -16.87 -2.82 -11.82
CA GLU A 99 -16.59 -4.23 -12.05
C GLU A 99 -15.91 -4.47 -13.40
N ARG A 100 -16.40 -3.80 -14.46
CA ARG A 100 -15.77 -3.85 -15.79
C ARG A 100 -14.36 -3.29 -15.75
N ASP A 101 -14.16 -2.10 -15.19
CA ASP A 101 -12.84 -1.47 -15.08
C ASP A 101 -11.86 -2.33 -14.27
N PHE A 102 -12.34 -3.02 -13.23
CA PHE A 102 -11.54 -3.96 -12.46
C PHE A 102 -11.11 -5.16 -13.30
N ASN A 103 -12.04 -5.79 -14.03
CA ASN A 103 -11.75 -6.93 -14.89
C ASN A 103 -10.78 -6.55 -16.03
N ASP A 104 -10.98 -5.38 -16.65
CA ASP A 104 -10.09 -4.87 -17.69
C ASP A 104 -8.69 -4.59 -17.14
N ALA A 105 -8.59 -4.04 -15.92
CA ALA A 105 -7.31 -3.84 -15.25
C ALA A 105 -6.62 -5.17 -14.92
N CYS A 106 -7.35 -6.19 -14.47
CA CYS A 106 -6.82 -7.54 -14.27
C CYS A 106 -6.30 -8.17 -15.57
N ALA A 107 -7.07 -8.09 -16.65
CA ALA A 107 -6.66 -8.62 -17.95
C ALA A 107 -5.41 -7.90 -18.50
N ALA A 108 -5.34 -6.57 -18.34
CA ALA A 108 -4.16 -5.80 -18.72
C ALA A 108 -2.94 -6.16 -17.86
N ASP A 109 -3.14 -6.38 -16.56
CA ASP A 109 -2.11 -6.79 -15.62
C ASP A 109 -1.51 -8.15 -15.99
N GLU A 110 -2.32 -9.14 -16.32
CA GLU A 110 -1.85 -10.47 -16.75
C GLU A 110 -0.94 -10.38 -17.99
N VAL A 111 -1.33 -9.58 -18.99
CA VAL A 111 -0.58 -9.40 -20.23
C VAL A 111 0.75 -8.67 -20.00
N LEU A 112 0.75 -7.60 -19.20
CA LEU A 112 1.94 -6.78 -18.95
C LEU A 112 2.93 -7.45 -17.98
N THR A 113 2.41 -8.11 -16.94
CA THR A 113 3.20 -8.84 -15.95
C THR A 113 4.03 -9.95 -16.58
N ALA A 114 3.43 -10.68 -17.53
CA ALA A 114 4.11 -11.72 -18.28
C ALA A 114 5.37 -11.17 -18.98
N ARG A 115 5.35 -9.95 -19.52
CA ARG A 115 6.51 -9.45 -20.26
C ARG A 115 7.68 -9.01 -19.36
N GLU A 116 7.39 -8.33 -18.25
CA GLU A 116 8.42 -7.75 -17.38
C GLU A 116 9.10 -8.79 -16.48
N TYR A 117 8.36 -9.83 -16.07
CA TYR A 117 8.81 -10.83 -15.09
C TYR A 117 9.02 -12.23 -15.69
N MET A 118 9.03 -12.40 -17.01
CA MET A 118 9.45 -13.65 -17.66
C MET A 118 10.96 -13.69 -18.00
N GLY A 119 11.70 -12.62 -17.74
CA GLY A 119 13.15 -12.54 -18.00
C GLY A 119 14.01 -13.24 -16.94
N SER A 120 15.26 -13.58 -17.30
CA SER A 120 16.25 -14.19 -16.37
C SER A 120 16.53 -13.36 -15.12
N SER A 121 16.33 -12.03 -15.18
CA SER A 121 16.47 -11.11 -14.05
C SER A 121 15.44 -11.31 -12.93
N SER A 122 14.40 -12.11 -13.16
CA SER A 122 13.28 -12.33 -12.25
C SER A 122 13.15 -13.77 -11.77
N GLU A 123 14.21 -14.57 -11.96
CA GLU A 123 14.22 -15.99 -11.63
C GLU A 123 13.91 -16.28 -10.14
N TYR A 124 14.38 -15.40 -9.27
CA TYR A 124 14.14 -15.42 -7.81
C TYR A 124 12.66 -15.39 -7.41
N LEU A 125 11.76 -14.97 -8.30
CA LEU A 125 10.32 -14.92 -8.04
C LEU A 125 9.65 -16.30 -8.23
N GLY A 126 10.26 -17.25 -8.94
CA GLY A 126 9.71 -18.59 -9.11
C GLY A 126 8.26 -18.60 -9.61
N GLU A 127 7.40 -19.35 -8.92
CA GLU A 127 5.94 -19.47 -9.16
C GLU A 127 5.16 -18.19 -8.84
N LEU A 128 5.72 -17.26 -8.07
CA LEU A 128 5.03 -16.01 -7.74
C LEU A 128 4.75 -15.16 -8.97
N ARG A 129 5.52 -15.35 -10.04
CA ARG A 129 5.38 -14.65 -11.33
C ARG A 129 4.03 -14.88 -11.99
N THR A 130 3.39 -16.02 -11.72
CA THR A 130 2.06 -16.36 -12.25
C THR A 130 0.96 -16.28 -11.20
N ALA A 131 1.31 -16.29 -9.91
CA ALA A 131 0.35 -16.24 -8.80
C ALA A 131 0.02 -14.82 -8.30
N LEU A 132 0.84 -13.82 -8.59
CA LEU A 132 0.68 -12.45 -8.11
C LEU A 132 0.48 -11.45 -9.23
N SER A 133 -0.25 -10.37 -8.93
CA SER A 133 -0.38 -9.20 -9.80
C SER A 133 0.95 -8.45 -9.97
N SER A 134 1.08 -7.65 -11.04
CA SER A 134 2.26 -6.80 -11.27
C SER A 134 2.59 -5.93 -10.07
N LYS A 135 1.55 -5.44 -9.38
CA LYS A 135 1.67 -4.59 -8.20
C LYS A 135 2.28 -5.35 -7.03
N GLY A 136 1.86 -6.60 -6.80
CA GLY A 136 2.45 -7.48 -5.80
C GLY A 136 3.91 -7.79 -6.11
N LEU A 137 4.20 -8.15 -7.37
CA LEU A 137 5.56 -8.43 -7.83
C LEU A 137 6.48 -7.21 -7.73
N GLY A 138 5.97 -6.02 -8.00
CA GLY A 138 6.69 -4.76 -7.83
C GLY A 138 7.06 -4.49 -6.38
N LEU A 139 6.19 -4.83 -5.42
CA LEU A 139 6.48 -4.69 -3.99
C LEU A 139 7.56 -5.67 -3.53
N ILE A 140 7.50 -6.93 -3.98
CA ILE A 140 8.54 -7.94 -3.69
C ILE A 140 9.87 -7.52 -4.33
N THR A 141 9.85 -7.05 -5.57
CA THR A 141 11.05 -6.57 -6.28
C THR A 141 11.73 -5.41 -5.54
N LYS A 142 10.95 -4.51 -4.92
CA LYS A 142 11.52 -3.45 -4.06
C LYS A 142 12.24 -4.03 -2.86
N GLN A 143 11.65 -5.00 -2.17
CA GLN A 143 12.29 -5.68 -1.03
C GLN A 143 13.54 -6.47 -1.45
N TYR A 144 13.49 -7.16 -2.59
CA TYR A 144 14.63 -7.86 -3.16
C TYR A 144 15.79 -6.91 -3.51
N ARG A 145 15.50 -5.72 -4.08
CA ARG A 145 16.53 -4.70 -4.36
C ARG A 145 17.18 -4.17 -3.08
N LEU A 146 16.41 -4.01 -1.99
CA LEU A 146 16.95 -3.62 -0.69
C LEU A 146 17.87 -4.71 -0.13
N ALA A 147 17.43 -5.98 -0.20
CA ALA A 147 18.24 -7.13 0.19
C ALA A 147 19.56 -7.19 -0.59
N LYS A 148 19.50 -7.03 -1.91
CA LYS A 148 20.67 -7.08 -2.81
C LYS A 148 21.70 -5.99 -2.54
N LYS A 149 21.27 -4.78 -2.14
CA LYS A 149 22.20 -3.70 -1.74
C LYS A 149 23.03 -4.05 -0.51
N ALA A 150 22.48 -4.90 0.36
CA ALA A 150 23.12 -5.35 1.59
C ALA A 150 23.85 -6.69 1.44
N MET A 151 24.01 -7.21 0.21
CA MET A 151 24.77 -8.42 -0.09
C MET A 151 26.18 -8.07 -0.57
N PRO A 152 27.21 -8.80 -0.09
CA PRO A 152 28.57 -8.63 -0.58
C PRO A 152 28.60 -8.84 -2.09
N THR A 153 29.17 -7.87 -2.82
CA THR A 153 29.41 -8.00 -4.26
C THR A 153 30.90 -7.82 -4.53
N GLY A 154 31.42 -8.35 -5.63
CA GLY A 154 32.84 -8.18 -5.99
C GLY A 154 33.30 -6.72 -6.08
N LYS A 155 32.37 -5.77 -6.26
CA LYS A 155 32.63 -4.32 -6.24
C LYS A 155 32.45 -3.68 -4.85
N ASN A 156 31.71 -4.31 -3.94
CA ASN A 156 31.51 -3.86 -2.57
C ASN A 156 31.53 -5.07 -1.61
N PRO A 157 32.71 -5.47 -1.11
CA PRO A 157 32.85 -6.65 -0.26
C PRO A 157 32.20 -6.49 1.12
N PHE A 158 32.01 -5.25 1.59
CA PHE A 158 31.48 -4.93 2.90
C PHE A 158 30.32 -3.92 2.76
N PRO A 159 29.13 -4.36 2.32
CA PRO A 159 27.97 -3.50 2.24
C PRO A 159 27.48 -3.12 3.65
N ASP A 160 26.87 -1.94 3.76
CA ASP A 160 26.21 -1.53 4.99
C ASP A 160 25.17 -2.59 5.38
N PRO A 161 25.19 -3.09 6.63
CA PRO A 161 24.21 -4.05 7.07
C PRO A 161 22.82 -3.41 7.00
N LEU A 162 21.82 -4.19 6.54
CA LEU A 162 20.42 -3.81 6.77
C LEU A 162 20.26 -3.52 8.26
N GLY A 163 19.76 -2.33 8.58
CA GLY A 163 19.37 -1.96 9.95
C GLY A 163 18.51 -3.05 10.59
N ASP A 164 18.47 -3.09 11.92
CA ASP A 164 17.72 -4.11 12.61
C ASP A 164 16.23 -4.02 12.29
N CYS A 165 15.63 -5.19 12.02
CA CYS A 165 14.18 -5.31 11.93
C CYS A 165 13.60 -5.23 13.34
N GLY A 166 13.54 -4.02 13.90
CA GLY A 166 12.79 -3.75 15.12
C GLY A 166 11.28 -3.66 14.83
N GLU A 167 10.55 -2.99 15.73
CA GLU A 167 9.15 -2.57 15.56
C GLU A 167 8.86 -1.83 14.23
N GLU A 168 9.90 -1.36 13.54
CA GLU A 168 9.83 -0.67 12.25
C GLU A 168 9.71 -1.58 11.02
N CYS A 169 10.01 -2.87 11.14
CA CYS A 169 9.89 -3.80 10.01
C CYS A 169 8.44 -4.24 9.80
N SER A 170 7.58 -3.29 9.46
CA SER A 170 6.14 -3.51 9.27
C SER A 170 5.79 -4.15 7.93
N VAL A 171 6.73 -4.33 7.00
CA VAL A 171 6.46 -4.79 5.62
C VAL A 171 5.73 -6.14 5.60
N SER A 172 6.20 -7.10 6.39
CA SER A 172 5.59 -8.43 6.48
C SER A 172 4.17 -8.35 7.06
N THR A 173 3.96 -7.54 8.08
CA THR A 173 2.65 -7.37 8.73
C THR A 173 1.69 -6.54 7.88
N GLU A 174 2.16 -5.46 7.25
CA GLU A 174 1.39 -4.52 6.43
C GLU A 174 0.95 -5.15 5.12
N LEU A 175 1.86 -5.83 4.43
CA LEU A 175 1.68 -6.29 3.05
C LEU A 175 1.63 -7.81 2.90
N GLY A 176 2.15 -8.56 3.87
CA GLY A 176 2.25 -10.03 3.79
C GLY A 176 3.28 -10.57 2.85
N ILE A 177 4.23 -9.73 2.49
CA ILE A 177 5.35 -10.12 1.67
C ILE A 177 6.59 -10.22 2.56
N PRO A 178 7.54 -11.10 2.23
CA PRO A 178 8.81 -11.18 2.95
C PRO A 178 9.52 -9.81 2.93
N CYS A 179 10.00 -9.37 4.10
CA CYS A 179 10.82 -8.18 4.17
C CYS A 179 12.22 -8.45 3.59
N GLY A 180 12.95 -7.41 3.20
CA GLY A 180 14.30 -7.53 2.63
C GLY A 180 15.28 -8.35 3.50
N ARG A 181 15.13 -8.36 4.83
CA ARG A 181 15.95 -9.21 5.71
C ARG A 181 15.55 -10.68 5.63
N SER A 182 14.26 -11.02 5.63
CA SER A 182 13.80 -12.40 5.42
C SER A 182 14.26 -12.94 4.06
N ILE A 183 14.24 -12.09 3.03
CA ILE A 183 14.78 -12.41 1.70
C ILE A 183 16.30 -12.64 1.77
N ARG A 184 17.05 -11.90 2.58
CA ARG A 184 18.50 -12.10 2.75
C ARG A 184 18.86 -13.33 3.60
N GLY A 185 18.05 -13.63 4.62
CA GLY A 185 18.33 -14.66 5.64
C GLY A 185 17.90 -16.08 5.29
N GLY A 186 17.05 -16.24 4.27
CA GLY A 186 16.82 -17.53 3.63
C GLY A 186 17.74 -17.67 2.42
N ASP A 187 18.41 -18.82 2.28
CA ASP A 187 19.24 -19.15 1.11
C ASP A 187 18.41 -19.19 -0.20
N TYR A 188 18.15 -18.01 -0.77
CA TYR A 188 17.46 -17.82 -2.07
C TYR A 188 18.30 -18.29 -3.25
N GLU A 189 19.55 -18.75 -3.03
CA GLU A 189 20.37 -19.39 -4.05
C GLU A 189 19.88 -20.80 -4.42
N SER A 190 18.93 -21.39 -3.68
CA SER A 190 18.46 -22.75 -3.95
C SER A 190 16.94 -22.97 -4.03
N HIS A 191 16.09 -22.05 -3.53
CA HIS A 191 14.63 -22.26 -3.54
C HIS A 191 13.83 -20.96 -3.81
N PRO A 192 12.79 -21.01 -4.66
CA PRO A 192 11.94 -19.85 -4.96
C PRO A 192 11.18 -19.35 -3.73
N LEU A 193 10.93 -18.04 -3.66
CA LEU A 193 10.17 -17.40 -2.59
C LEU A 193 8.79 -18.07 -2.44
N LYS A 194 8.55 -18.72 -1.31
CA LYS A 194 7.21 -19.18 -0.92
C LYS A 194 6.56 -18.09 -0.06
N ILE A 195 5.37 -17.66 -0.45
CA ILE A 195 4.53 -16.88 0.47
C ILE A 195 4.15 -17.85 1.59
N HIS A 196 4.41 -17.49 2.85
CA HIS A 196 3.74 -18.14 3.96
C HIS A 196 2.25 -17.81 3.84
N THR A 197 1.50 -18.70 3.18
CA THR A 197 0.07 -18.78 3.37
C THR A 197 -0.12 -19.24 4.81
N ASP A 198 -0.65 -18.39 5.67
CA ASP A 198 -1.19 -18.82 6.96
C ASP A 198 -2.37 -19.75 6.69
N GLU A 199 -2.08 -21.02 6.39
CA GLU A 199 -2.98 -22.13 6.60
C GLU A 199 -3.02 -22.40 8.10
N SER A 200 -3.59 -21.45 8.85
CA SER A 200 -3.93 -21.59 10.26
C SER A 200 -5.21 -20.83 10.56
N SER A 201 -6.18 -21.01 9.68
CA SER A 201 -7.60 -20.77 9.97
C SER A 201 -8.44 -21.84 9.28
N THR A 202 -8.05 -23.09 9.46
CA THR A 202 -8.93 -24.24 9.34
C THR A 202 -9.29 -24.72 10.75
N LEU A 203 -10.55 -24.47 11.11
CA LEU A 203 -11.38 -25.29 12.00
C LEU A 203 -10.79 -25.63 13.39
N GLY A 204 -11.13 -24.78 14.37
CA GLY A 204 -11.17 -25.13 15.78
C GLY A 204 -12.56 -24.85 16.35
N SER A 205 -13.39 -25.90 16.31
CA SER A 205 -14.61 -26.21 17.09
C SER A 205 -15.56 -25.11 17.53
#